data_AF-A0A2D6YL85-F1
#
_entry.id   AF-A0A2D6YL85-F1
#
_cell.length_a   1.000
_cell.length_b   1.000
_cell.length_c   1.000
_cell.angle_alpha   90.00
_cell.angle_beta   90.00
_cell.angle_gamma   90.00
#
_symmetry.space_group_name_H-M   'P 1'
#
loop_
_entity.id
_entity.type
_entity.pdbx_description
1 polymer ?
#
loop_
_entity_poly.entity_id
_entity_poly.type
_entity_poly.pdbx_seq_one_letter_code
_entity_poly.pdbx_strand_id
1 'polypeptide(L)'
;MYRIWTCTEVEIIVEDYFSMLRSEMLGKFYNKVDHCKKLVSRLNLRIEHEIELMYQNISAALIELGLPSISRYKPLYNYQKELVPAVIREFLQQNSEFIQFFYRIR
;
A
#
# COMPACT_ATOMS: atom_id res chain seq x y z
N MET A 1 -3.37 -16.11 -16.16
CA MET A 1 -3.53 -14.84 -16.89
C MET A 1 -3.41 -13.72 -15.85
N TYR A 2 -2.28 -13.02 -15.79
CA TYR A 2 -2.09 -11.93 -14.82
C TYR A 2 -2.95 -10.74 -15.26
N ARG A 3 -3.97 -10.40 -14.48
CA ARG A 3 -4.83 -9.26 -14.76
C ARG A 3 -4.16 -7.98 -14.29
N ILE A 4 -4.01 -7.03 -15.20
CA ILE A 4 -3.41 -5.70 -14.95
C ILE A 4 -4.21 -4.95 -13.88
N TRP A 5 -3.52 -4.26 -12.97
CA TRP A 5 -4.17 -3.40 -11.98
C TRP A 5 -4.60 -2.08 -12.61
N THR A 6 -5.84 -1.68 -12.37
CA THR A 6 -6.36 -0.39 -12.83
C THR A 6 -5.97 0.72 -11.86
N CYS A 7 -6.04 1.98 -12.31
CA CYS A 7 -5.76 3.15 -11.46
C CYS A 7 -6.61 3.13 -10.18
N THR A 8 -7.93 2.94 -10.32
CA THR A 8 -8.86 2.85 -9.19
C THR A 8 -8.57 1.69 -8.25
N GLU A 9 -8.17 0.51 -8.76
CA GLU A 9 -7.77 -0.60 -7.88
C GLU A 9 -6.51 -0.25 -7.09
N VAL A 10 -5.54 0.42 -7.72
CA VAL A 10 -4.30 0.88 -7.07
C VAL A 10 -4.57 1.97 -6.04
N GLU A 11 -5.46 2.93 -6.32
CA GLU A 11 -5.88 3.96 -5.36
C GLU A 11 -6.48 3.33 -4.10
N ILE A 12 -7.46 2.43 -4.26
CA ILE A 12 -8.15 1.77 -3.15
C ILE A 12 -7.17 0.98 -2.26
N ILE A 13 -6.22 0.24 -2.86
CA ILE A 13 -5.27 -0.58 -2.09
C ILE A 13 -4.16 0.26 -1.47
N VAL A 14 -3.76 1.37 -2.10
CA VAL A 14 -2.82 2.34 -1.50
C VAL A 14 -3.46 2.98 -0.27
N GLU A 15 -4.72 3.44 -0.34
CA GLU A 15 -5.45 3.97 0.82
C GLU A 15 -5.48 2.99 2.00
N ASP A 16 -5.82 1.72 1.72
CA ASP A 16 -5.89 0.69 2.77
C ASP A 16 -4.50 0.36 3.35
N TYR A 17 -3.48 0.29 2.49
CA TYR A 17 -2.10 0.10 2.93
C TYR A 17 -1.64 1.21 3.88
N PHE A 18 -1.92 2.48 3.54
CA PHE A 18 -1.53 3.61 4.39
C PHE A 18 -2.32 3.65 5.71
N SER A 19 -3.55 3.14 5.75
CA SER A 19 -4.30 2.93 7.00
C SER A 19 -3.60 1.94 7.94
N MET A 20 -3.12 0.82 7.40
CA MET A 20 -2.30 -0.14 8.15
C MET A 20 -0.96 0.47 8.58
N LEU A 21 -0.27 1.18 7.69
CA LEU A 21 1.01 1.83 7.99
C LEU A 21 0.87 2.86 9.10
N ARG A 22 -0.19 3.68 9.09
CA ARG A 22 -0.51 4.61 10.18
C ARG A 22 -0.67 3.89 11.51
N SER A 23 -1.35 2.74 11.51
CA SER A 23 -1.54 1.94 12.71
C SER A 23 -0.20 1.42 13.24
N GLU A 24 0.66 0.88 12.36
CA GLU A 24 2.01 0.43 12.71
C GLU A 24 2.86 1.57 13.32
N MET A 25 2.84 2.75 12.70
CA MET A 25 3.60 3.92 13.17
C MET A 25 3.11 4.46 14.51
N LEU A 26 1.84 4.25 14.84
CA LEU A 26 1.26 4.61 16.14
C LEU A 26 1.39 3.49 17.19
N GLY A 27 2.02 2.36 16.85
CA GLY A 27 2.08 1.18 17.72
C GLY A 27 0.71 0.53 17.97
N LYS A 28 -0.27 0.81 17.11
CA LYS A 28 -1.62 0.23 17.17
C LYS A 28 -1.67 -1.10 16.43
N PHE A 29 -2.41 -2.04 16.99
CA PHE A 29 -2.68 -3.31 16.33
C PHE A 29 -3.54 -3.11 15.08
N TYR A 30 -3.23 -3.84 14.01
CA TYR A 30 -4.04 -3.97 12.80
C TYR A 30 -4.03 -5.43 12.34
N ASN A 31 -5.14 -5.88 11.72
CA ASN A 31 -5.27 -7.26 11.24
C ASN A 31 -5.21 -7.32 9.71
N LYS A 32 -4.10 -7.80 9.16
CA LYS A 32 -3.88 -7.95 7.72
C LYS A 32 -4.98 -8.75 7.02
N VAL A 33 -5.48 -9.82 7.65
CA VAL A 33 -6.52 -10.69 7.08
C VAL A 33 -7.83 -9.93 6.94
N ASP A 34 -8.20 -9.11 7.92
CA ASP A 34 -9.43 -8.31 7.86
C ASP A 34 -9.34 -7.23 6.79
N HIS A 35 -8.17 -6.61 6.63
CA HIS A 35 -7.89 -5.66 5.54
C HIS A 35 -8.04 -6.32 4.17
N CYS A 36 -7.41 -7.48 3.94
CA CYS A 36 -7.57 -8.23 2.69
C CYS A 36 -9.04 -8.58 2.41
N LYS A 37 -9.78 -9.11 3.40
CA LYS A 37 -11.20 -9.47 3.24
C LYS A 37 -12.07 -8.28 2.88
N LYS A 38 -11.85 -7.12 3.50
CA LYS A 38 -12.54 -5.87 3.17
C LYS A 38 -12.26 -5.41 1.75
N LEU A 39 -11.06 -5.67 1.24
CA LEU A 39 -10.69 -5.28 -0.12
C LEU A 39 -11.25 -6.24 -1.18
N VAL A 40 -11.37 -7.54 -0.91
CA VAL A 40 -11.99 -8.49 -1.84
C VAL A 40 -13.40 -8.06 -2.27
N SER A 41 -14.19 -7.47 -1.36
CA SER A 41 -15.53 -6.97 -1.69
C SER A 41 -15.53 -5.65 -2.48
N ARG A 42 -14.42 -4.90 -2.46
CA ARG A 42 -14.28 -3.59 -3.13
C ARG A 42 -13.55 -3.68 -4.46
N LEU A 43 -12.65 -4.65 -4.61
CA LEU A 43 -11.77 -4.79 -5.75
C LEU A 43 -12.34 -5.85 -6.69
N ASN A 44 -12.93 -5.38 -7.79
CA ASN A 44 -13.58 -6.12 -8.86
C ASN A 44 -13.00 -7.53 -9.10
N LEU A 45 -13.47 -8.55 -8.39
CA LEU A 45 -13.04 -9.96 -8.51
C LEU A 45 -11.55 -10.24 -8.21
N ARG A 46 -10.87 -9.42 -7.39
CA ARG A 46 -9.54 -9.76 -6.88
C ARG A 46 -9.64 -10.75 -5.73
N ILE A 47 -8.68 -11.66 -5.64
CA ILE A 47 -8.58 -12.60 -4.52
C ILE A 47 -7.57 -12.11 -3.48
N GLU A 48 -7.68 -12.62 -2.25
CA GLU A 48 -6.82 -12.25 -1.12
C GLU A 48 -5.31 -12.35 -1.46
N HIS A 49 -4.92 -13.40 -2.18
CA HIS A 49 -3.53 -13.60 -2.60
C HIS A 49 -3.01 -12.48 -3.51
N GLU A 50 -3.80 -12.00 -4.47
CA GLU A 50 -3.40 -10.90 -5.36
C GLU A 50 -3.24 -9.59 -4.57
N ILE A 51 -4.12 -9.36 -3.60
CA ILE A 51 -4.08 -8.19 -2.71
C ILE A 51 -2.81 -8.22 -1.85
N GLU A 52 -2.45 -9.38 -1.30
CA GLU A 52 -1.23 -9.52 -0.50
C GLU A 52 0.04 -9.29 -1.34
N LEU A 53 0.10 -9.83 -2.57
CA LEU A 53 1.19 -9.52 -3.50
C LEU A 53 1.25 -8.03 -3.83
N MET A 54 0.11 -7.37 -3.96
CA MET A 54 0.07 -5.93 -4.22
C MET A 54 0.53 -5.10 -3.01
N TYR A 55 0.30 -5.54 -1.78
CA TYR A 55 0.93 -4.92 -0.61
C TYR A 55 2.44 -5.07 -0.59
N GLN A 56 2.97 -6.22 -0.99
CA GLN A 56 4.42 -6.41 -1.15
C GLN A 56 5.00 -5.50 -2.25
N ASN A 57 4.25 -5.31 -3.33
CA ASN A 57 4.57 -4.36 -4.40
C ASN A 57 4.58 -2.90 -3.92
N ILE A 58 3.58 -2.49 -3.12
CA ILE A 58 3.56 -1.15 -2.52
C ILE A 58 4.75 -0.95 -1.59
N SER A 59 5.10 -1.95 -0.75
CA SER A 59 6.30 -1.88 0.09
C SER A 59 7.56 -1.67 -0.74
N ALA A 60 7.71 -2.38 -1.86
CA ALA A 60 8.83 -2.18 -2.78
C ALA A 60 8.84 -0.78 -3.40
N ALA A 61 7.68 -0.26 -3.83
CA ALA A 61 7.57 1.09 -4.36
C ALA A 61 7.96 2.16 -3.33
N LEU A 62 7.52 2.02 -2.07
CA LEU A 62 7.90 2.93 -0.99
C LEU A 62 9.41 2.92 -0.73
N ILE A 63 10.03 1.74 -0.74
CA ILE A 63 11.49 1.60 -0.58
C ILE A 63 12.23 2.29 -1.73
N GLU A 64 11.81 2.08 -2.99
CA GLU A 64 12.41 2.77 -4.16
C GLU A 64 12.24 4.30 -4.08
N LEU A 65 11.17 4.78 -3.43
CA LEU A 65 10.93 6.20 -3.17
C LEU A 65 11.70 6.75 -1.96
N GLY A 66 12.43 5.91 -1.22
CA GLY A 66 13.14 6.30 0.00
C GLY A 66 12.21 6.58 1.19
N LEU A 67 11.01 5.97 1.18
CA LEU A 67 9.96 6.16 2.19
C LEU A 67 9.82 4.93 3.10
N PRO A 68 9.38 5.09 4.35
CA PRO A 68 9.04 3.96 5.21
C PRO A 68 7.89 3.12 4.64
N SER A 69 8.00 1.80 4.82
CA SER A 69 6.99 0.80 4.47
C SER A 69 6.65 -0.05 5.68
N ILE A 70 5.53 -0.78 5.62
CA ILE A 70 5.17 -1.76 6.65
C ILE A 70 6.26 -2.84 6.73
N SER A 71 6.87 -2.96 7.91
CA SER A 71 8.03 -3.80 8.20
C SER A 71 7.83 -5.29 7.88
N ARG A 72 6.61 -5.79 8.09
CA ARG A 72 6.27 -7.21 7.96
C ARG A 72 5.92 -7.65 6.54
N TYR A 73 5.99 -6.78 5.53
CA TYR A 73 5.81 -7.18 4.14
C TYR A 73 7.16 -7.30 3.46
N LYS A 74 7.47 -8.49 2.96
CA LYS A 74 8.65 -8.70 2.09
C LYS A 74 8.43 -7.95 0.77
N PRO A 75 9.31 -7.02 0.37
CA PRO A 75 9.12 -6.26 -0.86
C PRO A 75 9.13 -7.15 -2.11
N LEU A 76 8.20 -6.90 -3.03
CA LEU A 76 8.14 -7.53 -4.35
C LEU A 76 8.24 -6.46 -5.43
N TYR A 77 9.20 -6.57 -6.35
CA TYR A 77 9.48 -5.50 -7.31
C TYR A 77 8.72 -5.66 -8.65
N ASN A 78 7.61 -6.39 -8.64
CA ASN A 78 6.83 -6.75 -9.83
C ASN A 78 5.50 -5.98 -9.89
N TYR A 79 5.58 -4.68 -10.18
CA TYR A 79 4.43 -3.79 -10.30
C TYR A 79 4.57 -2.81 -11.47
N GLN A 80 3.46 -2.16 -11.83
CA GLN A 80 3.43 -1.08 -12.83
C GLN A 80 4.25 0.11 -12.32
N LYS A 81 5.52 0.19 -12.78
CA LYS A 81 6.54 1.15 -12.31
C LYS A 81 6.18 2.62 -12.48
N GLU A 82 5.23 2.93 -13.36
CA GLU A 82 4.70 4.29 -13.52
C GLU A 82 3.47 4.51 -12.62
N LEU A 83 2.49 3.62 -12.71
CA LEU A 83 1.20 3.79 -12.02
C LEU A 83 1.30 3.77 -10.50
N VAL A 84 1.98 2.77 -9.92
CA VAL A 84 2.00 2.59 -8.47
C VAL A 84 2.73 3.74 -7.76
N PRO A 85 3.94 4.15 -8.20
CA PRO A 85 4.59 5.31 -7.61
C PRO A 85 3.82 6.62 -7.83
N ALA A 86 3.13 6.80 -8.97
CA ALA A 86 2.31 7.98 -9.22
C ALA A 86 1.17 8.10 -8.20
N VAL A 87 0.37 7.02 -8.03
CA VAL A 87 -0.73 6.99 -7.05
C VAL A 87 -0.23 7.20 -5.62
N ILE A 88 0.92 6.63 -5.24
CA ILE A 88 1.52 6.86 -3.92
C ILE A 88 1.85 8.34 -3.72
N ARG A 89 2.44 9.00 -4.73
CA ARG A 89 2.79 10.43 -4.63
C ARG A 89 1.53 11.30 -4.51
N GLU A 90 0.50 11.03 -5.31
CA GLU A 90 -0.78 11.73 -5.25
C GLU A 90 -1.44 11.56 -3.87
N PHE A 91 -1.45 10.32 -3.34
CA PHE A 91 -1.96 10.05 -2.00
C PHE A 91 -1.22 10.87 -0.93
N LEU A 92 0.12 10.94 -0.99
CA LEU A 92 0.92 11.70 -0.03
C LEU A 92 0.73 13.21 -0.13
N GLN A 93 0.43 13.75 -1.32
CA GLN A 93 0.08 15.16 -1.49
C GLN A 93 -1.22 15.52 -0.76
N GLN A 94 -2.19 14.60 -0.77
CA GLN A 94 -3.47 14.78 -0.08
C GLN A 94 -3.40 14.44 1.41
N ASN A 95 -2.46 13.59 1.82
CA ASN A 95 -2.29 13.10 3.19
C ASN A 95 -0.91 13.48 3.75
N SER A 96 -0.63 14.78 3.79
CA SER A 96 0.66 15.35 4.18
C SER A 96 1.10 15.01 5.61
N GLU A 97 0.20 14.51 6.47
CA GLU A 97 0.58 14.04 7.81
C GLU A 97 1.59 12.88 7.76
N PHE A 98 1.53 12.01 6.75
CA PHE A 98 2.47 10.89 6.62
C PHE A 98 3.89 11.40 6.40
N ILE A 99 4.04 12.46 5.61
CA ILE A 99 5.32 13.12 5.38
C ILE A 99 5.90 13.61 6.71
N GLN A 100 5.09 14.28 7.54
CA GLN A 100 5.53 14.76 8.86
C GLN A 100 5.97 13.61 9.77
N PHE A 101 5.22 12.51 9.78
CA PHE A 101 5.62 11.34 10.56
C PHE A 101 6.93 10.73 10.04
N PHE A 102 7.13 10.62 8.72
CA PHE A 102 8.36 10.07 8.15
C PHE A 102 9.60 10.87 8.55
N TYR A 103 9.49 12.20 8.69
CA TYR A 103 10.58 13.02 9.20
C TYR A 103 10.90 12.80 10.69
N ARG A 104 9.95 12.32 11.49
CA ARG A 104 10.14 12.10 12.94
C ARG A 104 10.82 10.78 13.28
N ILE A 105 10.88 9.84 12.35
CA ILE A 105 11.42 8.49 12.56
C ILE A 105 12.85 8.37 11.96
N ARG A 106 13.44 9.50 11.55
CA ARG A 106 14.83 9.59 11.06
C ARG A 106 15.81 9.94 12.16
#